data_AF-A0A2E8QP91-F1
#
_entry.id   AF-A0A2E8QP91-F1
#
_cell.length_a   1.000
_cell.length_b   1.000
_cell.length_c   1.000
_cell.angle_alpha   90.00
_cell.angle_beta   90.00
_cell.angle_gamma   90.00
#
_symmetry.space_group_name_H-M   'P 1'
#
loop_
_entity.id
_entity.type
_entity.pdbx_description
1 polymer ?
#
loop_
_entity_poly.entity_id
_entity_poly.type
_entity_poly.pdbx_seq_one_letter_code
_entity_poly.pdbx_strand_id
1 'polypeptide(L)'
;MPKLELGDLASVQKAKDENIPHLAKCVDDGWDLVALVPSCVLMFRQELPLLYPDDPEVRKVADAFFDPFEYLMLRHSDGLLNTEFVEPLGSVVYHASCHQRVQNVGPKTRDLLKLIPDTEVTMIERCSGHDGTYGVKAETFDKAMKIGRPVVNAIKKHNPDHYGSDCPIAGNHLANGVGDGSNAEHPISLLRKAYGL
;
A
#
# COMPACT_ATOMS: atom_id res chain seq x y z
N MET A 1 -10.56 2.63 -7.70
CA MET A 1 -9.57 3.61 -8.20
C MET A 1 -9.39 3.59 -9.72
N PRO A 2 -9.08 2.49 -10.43
CA PRO A 2 -8.83 2.56 -11.88
C PRO A 2 -10.00 3.12 -12.71
N LYS A 3 -11.24 2.82 -12.31
CA LYS A 3 -12.43 3.39 -12.95
C LYS A 3 -12.61 4.88 -12.67
N LEU A 4 -12.28 5.31 -11.45
CA LEU A 4 -12.31 6.72 -11.05
C LEU A 4 -11.26 7.53 -11.81
N GLU A 5 -10.03 7.03 -11.92
CA GLU A 5 -8.92 7.66 -12.65
C GLU A 5 -9.25 7.85 -14.14
N LEU A 6 -10.08 6.98 -14.72
CA LEU A 6 -10.57 7.07 -16.10
C LEU A 6 -11.82 7.94 -16.25
N GLY A 7 -12.38 8.48 -15.17
CA GLY A 7 -13.62 9.26 -15.17
C GLY A 7 -14.90 8.42 -15.37
N ASP A 8 -14.83 7.09 -15.25
CA ASP A 8 -15.97 6.18 -15.39
C ASP A 8 -16.78 6.14 -14.08
N LEU A 9 -17.48 7.24 -13.78
CA LEU A 9 -18.24 7.42 -12.55
C LEU A 9 -19.43 6.45 -12.45
N ALA A 10 -19.98 6.00 -13.58
CA ALA A 10 -21.05 5.01 -13.58
C ALA A 10 -20.55 3.64 -13.05
N SER A 11 -19.36 3.20 -13.47
CA SER A 11 -18.75 2.00 -12.90
C SER A 11 -18.34 2.19 -11.44
N VAL A 12 -17.90 3.39 -11.04
CA VAL A 12 -17.61 3.70 -9.63
C VAL A 12 -18.87 3.58 -8.77
N GLN A 13 -19.98 4.16 -9.21
CA GLN A 13 -21.28 4.07 -8.55
C GLN A 13 -21.70 2.61 -8.38
N LYS A 14 -21.67 1.83 -9.47
CA LYS A 14 -22.04 0.41 -9.43
C LYS A 14 -21.20 -0.36 -8.41
N ALA A 15 -19.88 -0.17 -8.42
CA ALA A 15 -18.99 -0.81 -7.46
C ALA A 15 -19.26 -0.35 -6.02
N LYS A 16 -19.56 0.94 -5.81
CA LYS A 16 -19.97 1.47 -4.49
C LYS A 16 -21.22 0.75 -3.98
N ASP A 17 -22.26 0.70 -4.81
CA ASP A 17 -23.56 0.13 -4.44
C ASP A 17 -23.47 -1.38 -4.17
N GLU A 18 -22.53 -2.08 -4.81
CA GLU A 18 -22.23 -3.48 -4.53
C GLU A 18 -21.43 -3.65 -3.23
N ASN A 19 -20.41 -2.84 -2.95
CA ASN A 19 -19.46 -3.10 -1.86
C ASN A 19 -19.85 -2.47 -0.51
N ILE A 20 -20.35 -1.23 -0.52
CA ILE A 20 -20.61 -0.47 0.71
C ILE A 20 -21.60 -1.18 1.65
N PRO A 21 -22.73 -1.77 1.19
CA PRO A 21 -23.64 -2.46 2.10
C PRO A 21 -23.00 -3.61 2.87
N HIS A 22 -22.09 -4.36 2.23
CA HIS A 22 -21.39 -5.47 2.86
C HIS A 22 -20.35 -4.99 3.86
N LEU A 23 -19.57 -3.97 3.49
CA LEU A 23 -18.55 -3.40 4.38
C LEU A 23 -19.20 -2.71 5.59
N ALA A 24 -20.29 -1.98 5.39
CA ALA A 24 -21.00 -1.30 6.47
C ALA A 24 -21.59 -2.30 7.46
N LYS A 25 -22.09 -3.45 6.97
CA LYS A 25 -22.50 -4.54 7.84
C LYS A 25 -21.33 -5.06 8.71
N CYS A 26 -20.14 -5.22 8.15
CA CYS A 26 -18.97 -5.62 8.94
C CYS A 26 -18.67 -4.59 10.04
N VAL A 27 -18.80 -3.30 9.75
CA VAL A 27 -18.61 -2.23 10.75
C VAL A 27 -19.69 -2.30 11.84
N ASP A 28 -20.96 -2.52 11.48
CA ASP A 28 -22.05 -2.70 12.43
C ASP A 28 -21.84 -3.93 13.33
N ASP A 29 -21.21 -4.98 12.78
CA ASP A 29 -20.81 -6.20 13.51
C ASP A 29 -19.53 -5.99 14.36
N GLY A 30 -18.97 -4.77 14.38
CA GLY A 30 -17.85 -4.36 15.25
C GLY A 30 -16.45 -4.55 14.67
N TRP A 31 -16.33 -4.74 13.35
CA TRP A 31 -15.04 -4.96 12.69
C TRP A 31 -14.41 -3.69 12.14
N ASP A 32 -13.10 -3.56 12.37
CA ASP A 32 -12.26 -2.63 11.62
C ASP A 32 -11.94 -3.19 10.22
N LEU A 33 -11.80 -2.32 9.22
CA LEU A 33 -11.56 -2.69 7.83
C LEU A 33 -10.13 -2.35 7.41
N VAL A 34 -9.48 -3.27 6.70
CA VAL A 34 -8.14 -3.07 6.12
C VAL A 34 -8.08 -3.61 4.70
N ALA A 35 -7.19 -3.05 3.89
CA ALA A 35 -6.87 -3.58 2.57
C ALA A 35 -5.36 -3.50 2.32
N LEU A 36 -4.81 -4.53 1.68
CA LEU A 36 -3.37 -4.64 1.41
C LEU A 36 -2.90 -3.77 0.23
N VAL A 37 -3.80 -3.09 -0.46
CA VAL A 37 -3.46 -2.23 -1.59
C VAL A 37 -3.87 -0.80 -1.24
N PRO A 38 -2.93 0.16 -1.18
CA PRO A 38 -3.21 1.52 -0.75
C PRO A 38 -4.27 2.25 -1.58
N SER A 39 -4.40 1.94 -2.87
CA SER A 39 -5.47 2.51 -3.71
C SER A 39 -6.87 2.04 -3.29
N CYS A 40 -7.00 0.84 -2.73
CA CYS A 40 -8.26 0.35 -2.18
C CYS A 40 -8.61 1.11 -0.89
N VAL A 41 -7.64 1.24 0.02
CA VAL A 41 -7.82 2.00 1.27
C VAL A 41 -8.22 3.44 0.94
N LEU A 42 -7.45 4.12 0.08
CA LEU A 42 -7.73 5.50 -0.33
C LEU A 42 -9.12 5.66 -0.97
N MET A 43 -9.54 4.68 -1.80
CA MET A 43 -10.87 4.71 -2.42
C MET A 43 -11.99 4.73 -1.38
N PHE A 44 -11.95 3.83 -0.39
CA PHE A 44 -13.01 3.73 0.63
C PHE A 44 -12.91 4.84 1.67
N ARG A 45 -11.69 5.22 2.05
CA ARG A 45 -11.45 6.18 3.14
C ARG A 45 -11.61 7.65 2.71
N GLN A 46 -11.33 7.99 1.46
CA GLN A 46 -11.33 9.39 1.00
C GLN A 46 -12.14 9.62 -0.28
N GLU A 47 -11.89 8.85 -1.35
CA GLU A 47 -12.50 9.15 -2.66
C GLU A 47 -14.02 8.97 -2.66
N LEU A 48 -14.54 7.86 -2.13
CA LEU A 48 -15.98 7.63 -2.05
C LEU A 48 -16.68 8.67 -1.15
N PRO A 49 -16.18 9.01 0.05
CA PRO A 49 -16.72 10.10 0.84
C PRO A 49 -16.76 11.47 0.13
N LEU A 50 -15.78 11.77 -0.74
CA LEU A 50 -15.79 13.00 -1.53
C LEU A 50 -16.85 12.99 -2.63
N LEU A 51 -17.09 11.83 -3.26
CA LEU A 51 -18.10 11.68 -4.30
C LEU A 51 -19.53 11.56 -3.75
N TYR A 52 -19.67 11.01 -2.54
CA TYR A 52 -20.95 10.71 -1.90
C TYR A 52 -20.98 11.24 -0.45
N PRO A 53 -20.85 12.57 -0.25
CA PRO A 53 -20.69 13.16 1.08
C PRO A 53 -21.92 12.99 1.98
N ASP A 54 -23.10 12.83 1.37
CA ASP A 54 -24.37 12.72 2.09
C ASP A 54 -24.80 11.25 2.36
N ASP A 55 -23.99 10.27 1.96
CA ASP A 55 -24.28 8.85 2.17
C ASP A 55 -23.70 8.38 3.52
N PRO A 56 -24.55 8.09 4.53
CA PRO A 56 -24.08 7.74 5.87
C PRO A 56 -23.36 6.39 5.92
N GLU A 57 -23.70 5.44 5.03
CA GLU A 57 -23.03 4.13 5.01
C GLU A 57 -21.64 4.25 4.40
N VAL A 58 -21.46 5.12 3.39
CA VAL A 58 -20.13 5.47 2.87
C VAL A 58 -19.28 6.10 3.98
N ARG A 59 -19.86 7.03 4.74
CA ARG A 59 -19.14 7.67 5.85
C ARG A 59 -18.75 6.67 6.93
N LYS A 60 -19.68 5.80 7.33
CA LYS A 60 -19.46 4.73 8.31
C LYS A 60 -18.29 3.83 7.90
N VAL A 61 -18.28 3.36 6.66
CA VAL A 61 -17.19 2.52 6.12
C VAL A 61 -15.87 3.29 6.12
N ALA A 62 -15.86 4.55 5.70
CA ALA A 62 -14.64 5.36 5.64
C ALA A 62 -14.01 5.57 7.01
N ASP A 63 -14.82 5.81 8.06
CA ASP A 63 -14.35 6.04 9.42
C ASP A 63 -13.76 4.76 10.07
N ALA A 64 -14.12 3.58 9.59
CA ALA A 64 -13.63 2.28 10.07
C ALA A 64 -12.54 1.66 9.18
N PHE A 65 -12.09 2.34 8.11
CA PHE A 65 -11.12 1.81 7.17
C PHE A 65 -9.71 2.34 7.42
N PHE A 66 -8.76 1.44 7.62
CA PHE A 66 -7.37 1.75 7.93
C PHE A 66 -6.40 1.28 6.86
N ASP A 67 -5.28 1.99 6.75
CA ASP A 67 -4.08 1.41 6.15
C ASP A 67 -3.57 0.27 7.06
N PRO A 68 -3.13 -0.88 6.52
CA PRO A 68 -2.77 -2.02 7.35
C PRO A 68 -1.62 -1.71 8.33
N PHE A 69 -0.67 -0.86 7.95
CA PHE A 69 0.46 -0.52 8.83
C PHE A 69 0.10 0.58 9.82
N GLU A 70 -0.81 1.50 9.46
CA GLU A 70 -1.44 2.38 10.43
C GLU A 70 -2.17 1.57 11.51
N TYR A 71 -2.98 0.59 11.10
CA TYR A 71 -3.72 -0.28 12.00
C TYR A 71 -2.78 -1.04 12.95
N LEU A 72 -1.75 -1.70 12.41
CA LEU A 72 -0.77 -2.43 13.21
C LEU A 72 -0.01 -1.51 14.19
N MET A 73 0.30 -0.28 13.79
CA MET A 73 0.96 0.68 14.67
C MET A 73 0.03 1.21 15.78
N LEU A 74 -1.29 1.31 15.55
CA LEU A 74 -2.27 1.58 16.60
C LEU A 74 -2.33 0.41 17.60
N ARG A 75 -2.36 -0.83 17.11
CA ARG A 75 -2.30 -2.01 17.99
C ARG A 75 -0.98 -2.08 18.77
N HIS A 76 0.13 -1.66 18.18
CA HIS A 76 1.40 -1.52 18.89
C HIS A 76 1.34 -0.49 20.01
N SER A 77 0.75 0.70 19.78
CA SER A 77 0.61 1.71 20.84
C SER A 77 -0.29 1.24 21.98
N ASP A 78 -1.24 0.35 21.70
CA ASP A 78 -2.12 -0.26 22.69
C ASP A 78 -1.50 -1.48 23.40
N GLY A 79 -0.26 -1.86 23.05
CA GLY A 79 0.42 -3.05 23.60
C GLY A 79 -0.16 -4.39 23.12
N LEU A 80 -0.92 -4.38 22.02
CA LEU A 80 -1.61 -5.55 21.46
C LEU A 80 -0.84 -6.21 20.31
N LEU A 81 0.16 -5.54 19.74
CA LEU A 81 1.00 -6.12 18.70
C LEU A 81 2.13 -6.95 19.33
N ASN A 82 2.24 -8.21 18.94
CA ASN A 82 3.42 -9.01 19.28
C ASN A 82 4.66 -8.43 18.58
N THR A 83 5.71 -8.11 19.33
CA THR A 83 6.98 -7.59 18.78
C THR A 83 8.13 -8.57 18.96
N GLU A 84 7.83 -9.83 19.33
CA GLU A 84 8.79 -10.93 19.40
C GLU A 84 9.09 -11.47 17.99
N PHE A 85 9.80 -10.65 17.20
CA PHE A 85 10.33 -11.07 15.91
C PHE A 85 11.53 -12.01 16.12
N VAL A 86 11.58 -13.09 15.34
CA VAL A 86 12.59 -14.15 15.47
C VAL A 86 13.60 -14.17 14.31
N GLU A 87 13.24 -13.57 13.18
CA GLU A 87 14.11 -13.44 12.00
C GLU A 87 14.40 -11.96 11.70
N PRO A 88 15.68 -11.54 11.64
CA PRO A 88 16.02 -10.20 11.17
C PRO A 88 15.82 -10.09 9.65
N LEU A 89 15.58 -8.88 9.15
CA LEU A 89 15.46 -8.64 7.70
C LEU A 89 16.75 -8.06 7.08
N GLY A 90 17.72 -7.63 7.88
CA GLY A 90 18.90 -6.95 7.35
C GLY A 90 18.53 -5.62 6.68
N SER A 91 18.94 -5.41 5.44
CA SER A 91 18.68 -4.16 4.71
C SER A 91 17.42 -4.22 3.86
N VAL A 92 16.52 -3.25 4.07
CA VAL A 92 15.23 -3.15 3.36
C VAL A 92 15.14 -1.81 2.63
N VAL A 93 14.96 -1.83 1.32
CA VAL A 93 14.56 -0.65 0.54
C VAL A 93 13.05 -0.64 0.34
N TYR A 94 12.38 0.25 1.04
CA TYR A 94 10.93 0.39 1.01
C TYR A 94 10.51 1.60 0.16
N HIS A 95 9.73 1.36 -0.89
CA HIS A 95 9.07 2.40 -1.68
C HIS A 95 7.71 2.76 -1.08
N ALA A 96 7.58 3.99 -0.59
CA ALA A 96 6.33 4.53 -0.08
C ALA A 96 5.43 4.96 -1.25
N SER A 97 4.38 4.18 -1.50
CA SER A 97 3.53 4.36 -2.68
C SER A 97 2.68 5.64 -2.63
N CYS A 98 2.41 6.26 -3.78
CA CYS A 98 1.68 7.53 -3.84
C CYS A 98 0.34 7.49 -3.08
N HIS A 99 -0.47 6.46 -3.28
CA HIS A 99 -1.77 6.30 -2.61
C HIS A 99 -1.67 5.98 -1.12
N GLN A 100 -0.53 5.48 -0.64
CA GLN A 100 -0.27 5.39 0.81
C GLN A 100 0.05 6.79 1.36
N ARG A 101 0.94 7.54 0.71
CA ARG A 101 1.40 8.84 1.20
C ARG A 101 0.29 9.89 1.29
N VAL A 102 -0.59 9.95 0.28
CA VAL A 102 -1.70 10.93 0.26
C VAL A 102 -2.75 10.68 1.35
N GLN A 103 -2.77 9.49 1.96
CA GLN A 103 -3.62 9.25 3.12
C GLN A 103 -3.17 10.01 4.37
N ASN A 104 -1.95 10.57 4.37
CA ASN A 104 -1.42 11.41 5.44
C ASN A 104 -1.38 10.74 6.82
N VAL A 105 -1.19 9.41 6.85
CA VAL A 105 -1.06 8.62 8.08
C VAL A 105 0.38 8.53 8.59
N GLY A 106 1.32 9.13 7.86
CA GLY A 106 2.76 9.00 8.08
C GLY A 106 3.35 7.70 7.54
N PRO A 107 4.67 7.49 7.70
CA PRO A 107 5.40 6.36 7.13
C PRO A 107 5.29 5.11 8.01
N LYS A 108 4.06 4.69 8.33
CA LYS A 108 3.78 3.62 9.30
C LYS A 108 4.40 2.27 8.93
N THR A 109 4.48 1.97 7.63
CA THR A 109 5.18 0.78 7.14
C THR A 109 6.67 0.78 7.54
N ARG A 110 7.37 1.90 7.31
CA ARG A 110 8.78 2.04 7.71
C ARG A 110 8.92 1.92 9.23
N ASP A 111 8.06 2.60 9.97
CA ASP A 111 8.14 2.63 11.44
C ASP A 111 7.92 1.24 12.03
N LEU A 112 6.98 0.47 11.49
CA LEU A 112 6.73 -0.92 11.92
C LEU A 112 7.91 -1.84 11.56
N LEU A 113 8.44 -1.77 10.34
CA LEU A 113 9.59 -2.59 9.93
C LEU A 113 10.84 -2.30 10.77
N LYS A 114 11.00 -1.08 11.28
CA LYS A 114 12.09 -0.71 12.20
C LYS A 114 11.96 -1.29 13.61
N LEU A 115 10.81 -1.86 13.97
CA LEU A 115 10.67 -2.60 15.23
C LEU A 115 11.34 -3.98 15.16
N ILE A 116 11.61 -4.49 13.96
CA ILE A 116 12.27 -5.77 13.76
C ILE A 116 13.76 -5.60 14.10
N PRO A 117 14.34 -6.45 14.98
CA PRO A 117 15.75 -6.40 15.31
C PRO A 117 16.65 -6.49 14.07
N ASP A 118 17.82 -5.86 14.14
CA ASP A 118 18.86 -5.89 13.11
C ASP A 118 18.35 -5.58 11.69
N THR A 119 17.37 -4.67 11.59
CA THR A 119 16.72 -4.28 10.35
C THR A 119 16.90 -2.79 10.04
N GLU A 120 17.56 -2.50 8.92
CA GLU A 120 17.81 -1.15 8.42
C GLU A 120 16.89 -0.83 7.25
N VAL A 121 15.99 0.13 7.44
CA VAL A 121 14.96 0.50 6.44
C VAL A 121 15.30 1.80 5.75
N THR A 122 15.58 1.74 4.44
CA THR A 122 15.71 2.90 3.56
C THR A 122 14.39 3.17 2.84
N MET A 123 13.75 4.29 3.13
CA MET A 123 12.49 4.69 2.49
C MET A 123 12.73 5.55 1.25
N ILE A 124 12.04 5.26 0.14
CA ILE A 124 12.05 6.04 -1.10
C ILE A 124 10.67 6.61 -1.37
N GLU A 125 10.59 7.92 -1.53
CA GLU A 125 9.35 8.67 -1.76
C GLU A 125 9.32 9.30 -3.16
N ARG A 126 9.32 8.47 -4.19
CA ARG A 126 9.23 8.89 -5.59
C ARG A 126 8.21 8.02 -6.31
N CYS A 127 7.60 8.57 -7.36
CA CYS A 127 6.65 7.80 -8.17
C CYS A 127 7.34 6.57 -8.78
N SER A 128 6.71 5.40 -8.65
CA SER A 128 7.15 4.18 -9.34
C SER A 128 6.92 4.25 -10.85
N GLY A 129 6.07 5.17 -11.32
CA GLY A 129 5.66 5.29 -12.72
C GLY A 129 4.56 4.31 -13.13
N HIS A 130 4.12 3.43 -12.24
CA HIS A 130 3.16 2.38 -12.58
C HIS A 130 1.76 2.91 -12.95
N ASP A 131 1.14 3.76 -12.12
CA ASP A 131 -0.14 4.43 -12.42
C ASP A 131 -1.24 3.53 -13.07
N GLY A 132 -1.48 2.37 -12.46
CA GLY A 132 -2.49 1.42 -12.91
C GLY A 132 -2.25 0.90 -14.33
N THR A 133 -3.21 1.14 -15.24
CA THR A 133 -3.09 0.64 -16.62
C THR A 133 -2.02 1.36 -17.44
N TYR A 134 -1.61 2.57 -17.04
CA TYR A 134 -0.58 3.34 -17.72
C TYR A 134 0.76 2.59 -17.76
N GLY A 135 1.15 1.97 -16.65
CA GLY A 135 2.43 1.28 -16.50
C GLY A 135 2.53 -0.07 -17.21
N VAL A 136 1.44 -0.57 -17.79
CA VAL A 136 1.41 -1.89 -18.48
C VAL A 136 1.02 -1.81 -19.95
N LYS A 137 0.54 -0.65 -20.42
CA LYS A 137 0.19 -0.41 -21.82
C LYS A 137 1.43 -0.26 -22.68
N ALA A 138 1.45 -0.90 -23.85
CA ALA A 138 2.59 -0.85 -24.77
C ALA A 138 2.98 0.58 -25.16
N GLU A 139 2.00 1.48 -25.30
CA GLU A 139 2.18 2.87 -25.73
C GLU A 139 2.80 3.78 -24.65
N THR A 140 2.75 3.34 -23.39
CA THR A 140 3.16 4.14 -22.22
C THR A 140 4.18 3.44 -21.33
N PHE A 141 4.45 2.15 -21.54
CA PHE A 141 5.39 1.34 -20.76
C PHE A 141 6.76 2.01 -20.63
N ASP A 142 7.39 2.40 -21.74
CA ASP A 142 8.73 3.04 -21.71
C ASP A 142 8.74 4.35 -20.92
N LYS A 143 7.63 5.11 -20.97
CA LYS A 143 7.47 6.36 -20.21
C LYS A 143 7.32 6.05 -18.73
N ALA A 144 6.50 5.06 -18.37
CA ALA A 144 6.34 4.57 -17.01
C ALA A 144 7.67 4.09 -16.41
N MET A 145 8.46 3.31 -17.16
CA MET A 145 9.81 2.89 -16.75
C MET A 145 10.75 4.08 -16.54
N LYS A 146 10.69 5.08 -17.43
CA LYS A 146 11.49 6.31 -17.29
C LYS A 146 11.13 7.09 -16.02
N ILE A 147 9.85 7.14 -15.65
CA ILE A 147 9.36 7.79 -14.42
C ILE A 147 9.87 7.04 -13.17
N GLY A 148 9.79 5.70 -13.16
CA GLY A 148 10.22 4.86 -12.03
C GLY A 148 11.74 4.72 -11.87
N ARG A 149 12.52 5.07 -12.90
CA ARG A 149 13.98 4.92 -12.93
C ARG A 149 14.74 5.47 -11.70
N PRO A 150 14.39 6.63 -11.10
CA PRO A 150 15.05 7.08 -9.88
C PRO A 150 14.89 6.11 -8.70
N VAL A 151 13.73 5.47 -8.56
CA VAL A 151 13.47 4.45 -7.53
C VAL A 151 14.29 3.19 -7.83
N VAL A 152 14.25 2.72 -9.08
CA VAL A 152 15.05 1.57 -9.54
C VAL A 152 16.54 1.77 -9.28
N ASN A 153 17.07 2.93 -9.65
CA ASN A 153 18.49 3.26 -9.44
C ASN A 153 18.85 3.28 -7.96
N ALA A 154 17.96 3.77 -7.10
CA ALA A 154 18.16 3.73 -5.66
C ALA A 154 18.19 2.29 -5.14
N ILE A 155 17.24 1.43 -5.54
CA ILE A 155 17.25 0.01 -5.19
C ILE A 155 18.59 -0.65 -5.59
N LYS A 156 19.02 -0.47 -6.85
CA LYS A 156 20.30 -1.02 -7.34
C LYS A 156 21.52 -0.48 -6.58
N LYS A 157 21.51 0.82 -6.25
CA LYS A 157 22.60 1.46 -5.52
C LYS A 157 22.72 0.93 -4.10
N HIS A 158 21.59 0.71 -3.42
CA HIS A 158 21.57 0.19 -2.06
C HIS A 158 21.90 -1.30 -2.00
N ASN A 159 21.62 -2.05 -3.07
CA ASN A 159 21.82 -3.50 -3.15
C ASN A 159 21.29 -4.23 -1.89
N PRO A 160 20.00 -4.04 -1.55
CA PRO A 160 19.45 -4.49 -0.28
C PRO A 160 19.15 -6.00 -0.28
N ASP A 161 18.98 -6.55 0.92
CA ASP A 161 18.50 -7.93 1.11
C ASP A 161 17.03 -8.05 0.68
N HIS A 162 16.22 -7.01 0.94
CA HIS A 162 14.84 -6.92 0.51
C HIS A 162 14.52 -5.56 -0.12
N TYR A 163 13.63 -5.55 -1.10
CA TYR A 163 13.00 -4.31 -1.56
C TYR A 163 11.52 -4.51 -1.82
N GLY A 164 10.73 -3.45 -1.68
CA GLY A 164 9.29 -3.60 -1.63
C GLY A 164 8.50 -2.31 -1.73
N SER A 165 7.18 -2.43 -1.77
CA SER A 165 6.23 -1.32 -1.83
C SER A 165 4.90 -1.77 -1.23
N ASP A 166 4.18 -0.88 -0.55
CA ASP A 166 2.80 -1.17 -0.08
C ASP A 166 1.86 -1.43 -1.26
N CYS A 167 2.16 -0.85 -2.42
CA CYS A 167 1.46 -1.20 -3.64
C CYS A 167 2.19 -2.36 -4.32
N PRO A 168 1.61 -3.58 -4.37
CA PRO A 168 2.27 -4.74 -4.99
C PRO A 168 2.50 -4.53 -6.48
N ILE A 169 1.62 -3.78 -7.15
CA ILE A 169 1.76 -3.52 -8.59
C ILE A 169 2.89 -2.52 -8.86
N ALA A 170 3.06 -1.51 -8.00
CA ALA A 170 4.24 -0.66 -8.04
C ALA A 170 5.53 -1.46 -7.75
N GLY A 171 5.49 -2.39 -6.79
CA GLY A 171 6.59 -3.32 -6.52
C GLY A 171 7.00 -4.12 -7.75
N ASN A 172 6.05 -4.76 -8.42
CA ASN A 172 6.29 -5.54 -9.64
C ASN A 172 6.85 -4.67 -10.77
N HIS A 173 6.35 -3.45 -10.94
CA HIS A 173 6.85 -2.50 -11.93
C HIS A 173 8.31 -2.09 -11.65
N LEU A 174 8.66 -1.89 -10.38
CA LEU A 174 10.03 -1.60 -9.96
C LEU A 174 10.95 -2.82 -10.15
N ALA A 175 10.49 -4.03 -9.81
CA ALA A 175 11.24 -5.26 -10.02
C ALA A 175 11.57 -5.50 -11.50
N ASN A 176 10.61 -5.21 -12.40
CA ASN A 176 10.85 -5.23 -13.85
C ASN A 176 11.98 -4.27 -14.25
N GLY A 177 12.03 -3.07 -13.67
CA GLY A 177 13.10 -2.11 -13.92
C GLY A 177 14.44 -2.48 -13.29
N VAL A 178 14.42 -3.17 -12.15
CA VAL A 178 15.63 -3.75 -11.56
C VAL A 178 16.22 -4.77 -12.53
N GLY A 179 15.41 -5.70 -13.01
CA GLY A 179 15.73 -6.54 -14.18
C GLY A 179 16.84 -7.56 -13.95
N ASP A 180 17.12 -7.94 -12.69
CA ASP A 180 18.09 -8.97 -12.31
C ASP A 180 17.44 -10.32 -11.95
N GLY A 181 16.11 -10.43 -12.09
CA GLY A 181 15.33 -11.63 -11.75
C GLY A 181 14.86 -11.68 -10.29
N SER A 182 15.25 -10.71 -9.45
CA SER A 182 14.69 -10.54 -8.11
C SER A 182 13.23 -10.08 -8.15
N ASN A 183 12.48 -10.34 -7.07
CA ASN A 183 11.10 -9.91 -6.92
C ASN A 183 10.97 -8.89 -5.81
N ALA A 184 10.11 -7.88 -6.02
CA ALA A 184 9.70 -6.99 -4.95
C ALA A 184 8.83 -7.74 -3.94
N GLU A 185 9.01 -7.45 -2.66
CA GLU A 185 8.28 -8.06 -1.57
C GLU A 185 7.32 -7.06 -0.93
N HIS A 186 6.06 -7.49 -0.73
CA HIS A 186 5.13 -6.64 0.01
C HIS A 186 5.57 -6.56 1.48
N PRO A 187 5.52 -5.40 2.15
CA PRO A 187 5.93 -5.26 3.54
C PRO A 187 5.23 -6.22 4.53
N ILE A 188 3.98 -6.63 4.26
CA ILE A 188 3.29 -7.65 5.08
C ILE A 188 3.96 -9.03 4.96
N SER A 189 4.48 -9.36 3.78
CA SER A 189 5.25 -10.60 3.59
C SER A 189 6.58 -10.56 4.35
N LEU A 190 7.19 -9.37 4.46
CA LEU A 190 8.40 -9.18 5.27
C LEU A 190 8.09 -9.32 6.77
N LEU A 191 6.97 -8.78 7.26
CA LEU A 191 6.53 -9.03 8.64
C LEU A 191 6.33 -10.53 8.89
N ARG A 192 5.67 -11.24 7.97
CA ARG A 192 5.47 -12.69 8.08
C ARG A 192 6.81 -13.42 8.23
N LYS A 193 7.80 -13.07 7.40
CA LYS A 193 9.17 -13.61 7.50
C LYS A 193 9.78 -13.32 8.87
N ALA A 194 9.67 -12.09 9.37
CA ALA A 194 10.22 -11.68 10.66
C ALA A 194 9.61 -12.46 11.84
N TYR A 195 8.36 -12.91 11.72
CA TYR A 195 7.73 -13.83 12.69
C TYR A 195 8.12 -15.30 12.50
N GLY A 196 8.93 -15.66 11.50
CA GLY A 196 9.27 -17.05 11.19
C GLY A 196 8.12 -17.87 10.60
N LEU A 197 7.11 -17.21 10.00
CA LEU A 197 5.91 -17.82 9.43
C LEU A 197 6.01 -18.08 7.92
#